data_AF-A0A2N3GJ16-F1
#
_entry.id   AF-A0A2N3GJ16-F1
#
_cell.length_a   1.000
_cell.length_b   1.000
_cell.length_c   1.000
_cell.angle_alpha   90.00
_cell.angle_beta   90.00
_cell.angle_gamma   90.00
#
_symmetry.space_group_name_H-M   'P 1'
#
loop_
_entity.id
_entity.type
_entity.pdbx_description
1 polymer ?
#
loop_
_entity_poly.entity_id
_entity_poly.type
_entity_poly.pdbx_seq_one_letter_code
_entity_poly.pdbx_strand_id
1 'polypeptide(L)' 'MTSTDGRRKPEPRCPLRPGEVCNLCQLDVTGPHDCGLVYLVGADPDLRRGREVSAQPVSGR' A
#
# COMPACT_ATOMS: atom_id res chain seq x y z
N MET A 1 -22.89 4.73 -14.96
CA MET A 1 -22.58 5.97 -14.21
C MET A 1 -21.10 6.27 -14.41
N THR A 2 -20.73 6.81 -15.56
CA THR A 2 -19.34 7.16 -15.88
C THR A 2 -19.14 8.62 -15.54
N SER A 3 -18.63 8.89 -14.33
CA SER A 3 -18.33 10.26 -13.91
C SER A 3 -17.01 10.70 -14.53
N THR A 4 -17.15 11.60 -15.49
CA THR A 4 -16.12 12.45 -16.06
C THR A 4 -15.66 13.46 -15.00
N ASP A 5 -14.47 13.27 -14.40
CA ASP A 5 -13.72 14.37 -13.77
C ASP A 5 -12.25 14.30 -14.20
N GLY A 6 -11.82 15.34 -14.91
CA GLY A 6 -10.51 15.49 -15.54
C GLY A 6 -9.37 15.81 -14.58
N ARG A 7 -9.44 15.36 -13.32
CA ARG A 7 -8.28 15.26 -12.43
C ARG A 7 -8.05 13.78 -12.16
N ARG A 8 -7.01 13.20 -12.77
CA ARG A 8 -6.52 11.88 -12.33
C ARG A 8 -6.18 12.01 -10.85
N LYS A 9 -7.06 11.51 -9.98
CA LYS A 9 -6.78 11.44 -8.55
C LYS A 9 -5.47 10.66 -8.40
N PRO A 10 -4.49 11.17 -7.64
CA PRO A 10 -3.25 10.43 -7.44
C PRO A 10 -3.59 9.04 -6.91
N GLU A 11 -3.12 8.03 -7.62
CA GLU A 11 -3.43 6.64 -7.29
C GLU A 11 -2.71 6.27 -5.99
N PRO A 12 -3.44 5.88 -4.94
CA PRO A 12 -2.82 5.60 -3.66
C PRO A 12 -1.89 4.38 -3.79
N ARG A 13 -0.64 4.54 -3.35
CA ARG A 13 0.36 3.46 -3.32
C ARG A 13 0.35 2.73 -1.99
N CYS A 14 0.64 1.43 -2.01
CA CYS A 14 0.71 0.62 -0.79
C CYS A 14 2.08 0.76 -0.11
N PRO A 15 2.19 1.26 1.13
CA PRO A 15 3.49 1.41 1.81
C PRO A 15 4.22 0.09 2.07
N LEU A 16 3.50 -1.03 2.06
CA LEU A 16 4.03 -2.37 2.28
C LEU A 16 4.55 -3.01 1.00
N ARG A 17 4.18 -2.48 -0.16
CA ARG A 17 4.62 -2.98 -1.46
C ARG A 17 5.13 -1.80 -2.30
N PRO A 18 6.38 -1.37 -2.08
CA PRO A 18 6.98 -0.28 -2.82
C PRO A 18 6.87 -0.52 -4.33
N GLY A 19 6.33 0.45 -5.07
CA GLY A 19 6.14 0.35 -6.52
C GLY A 19 4.75 -0.15 -6.95
N GLU A 20 3.97 -0.76 -6.06
CA GLU A 20 2.60 -1.19 -6.37
C GLU A 20 1.55 -0.16 -5.95
N VAL A 21 0.52 -0.04 -6.78
CA VAL A 21 -0.72 0.64 -6.42
C VAL A 21 -1.48 -0.17 -5.38
N CYS A 22 -2.32 0.47 -4.58
CA CYS A 22 -3.14 -0.24 -3.62
C CYS A 22 -4.17 -1.11 -4.37
N ASN A 23 -4.07 -2.43 -4.19
CA ASN A 23 -4.97 -3.41 -4.81
C ASN A 23 -6.25 -3.68 -4.00
N LEU A 24 -6.48 -2.94 -2.91
CA LEU A 24 -7.64 -3.15 -2.01
C LEU A 24 -7.78 -4.63 -1.58
N CYS A 25 -6.66 -5.28 -1.26
CA CYS A 25 -6.59 -6.73 -1.00
C CYS A 25 -7.24 -7.17 0.33
N GLN A 26 -7.76 -6.25 1.12
CA GLN A 26 -8.46 -6.50 2.37
C GLN A 26 -9.90 -6.01 2.22
N LEU A 27 -10.85 -6.74 2.81
CA LEU A 27 -12.26 -6.40 2.76
C LEU A 27 -12.52 -5.02 3.39
N ASP A 28 -13.44 -4.27 2.80
CA ASP A 28 -13.88 -2.94 3.24
C ASP A 28 -12.80 -1.84 3.25
N VAL A 29 -11.60 -2.11 2.72
CA VAL A 29 -10.55 -1.10 2.60
C VAL A 29 -10.79 -0.22 1.36
N THR A 30 -10.70 1.09 1.55
CA THR A 30 -10.78 2.09 0.47
C THR A 30 -9.42 2.66 0.05
N GLY A 31 -8.36 2.32 0.79
CA GLY A 31 -6.98 2.74 0.51
C GLY A 31 -6.04 2.50 1.70
N PRO A 32 -4.75 2.87 1.58
CA PRO A 32 -3.73 2.60 2.60
C PRO A 32 -4.00 3.28 3.95
N HIS A 33 -4.75 4.38 3.98
CA HIS A 33 -5.10 5.09 5.21
C HIS A 33 -6.04 4.28 6.13
N ASP A 34 -6.90 3.43 5.55
CA ASP A 34 -7.91 2.65 6.28
C ASP A 34 -7.55 1.15 6.35
N CYS A 35 -6.37 0.78 5.84
CA CYS A 35 -5.90 -0.60 5.86
C CYS A 35 -5.31 -0.96 7.24
N GLY A 36 -5.97 -1.86 7.96
CA GLY A 36 -5.51 -2.34 9.28
C GLY A 36 -4.09 -2.92 9.25
N LEU A 37 -3.68 -3.59 8.18
CA LEU A 37 -2.31 -4.10 8.05
C LEU A 37 -1.28 -2.97 7.97
N VAL A 38 -1.56 -1.90 7.22
CA VAL A 38 -0.68 -0.73 7.14
C VAL A 38 -0.56 -0.06 8.51
N TYR A 39 -1.65 0.02 9.27
CA TYR A 39 -1.64 0.54 10.64
C TYR A 39 -0.72 -0.28 11.56
N LEU A 40 -0.89 -1.61 11.60
CA LEU A 40 -0.13 -2.49 12.50
C LEU A 40 1.38 -2.47 12.19
N VAL A 41 1.75 -2.68 10.93
CA VAL A 41 3.16 -2.66 10.51
C VAL A 41 3.72 -1.23 10.52
N GLY A 42 2.87 -0.21 10.43
CA GLY A 42 3.21 1.20 10.56
C GLY A 42 3.62 1.59 11.97
N ALA A 43 2.85 1.12 12.95
CA ALA A 43 3.02 1.38 14.37
C ALA A 43 4.23 0.65 14.98
N ASP A 44 4.63 -0.49 14.42
CA ASP A 44 5.79 -1.24 14.88
C ASP A 44 7.10 -0.71 14.25
N PRO A 45 8.06 -0.18 15.04
CA PRO A 45 9.29 0.41 14.52
C PRO A 45 10.28 -0.62 13.97
N ASP A 46 10.20 -1.88 14.41
CA ASP A 46 11.07 -2.94 13.91
C ASP A 46 10.56 -3.44 12.55
N LEU A 47 9.26 -3.71 12.44
CA LEU A 47 8.64 -4.08 11.16
C LEU A 47 8.72 -2.96 10.12
N ARG A 48 8.64 -1.69 10.57
CA ARG A 48 8.89 -0.53 9.70
C ARG A 48 10.31 -0.53 9.14
N ARG A 49 11.31 -0.90 9.95
CA ARG A 49 12.69 -1.08 9.49
C ARG A 49 12.85 -2.29 8.58
N GLY A 50 12.11 -3.35 8.87
CA GLY A 50 12.04 -4.54 8.03
C GLY A 50 11.61 -4.25 6.59
N ARG A 51 10.61 -3.38 6.35
CA ARG A 51 10.14 -3.04 4.98
C ARG A 51 11.12 -2.20 4.16
N GLU A 52 11.92 -1.35 4.81
CA GLU A 52 12.96 -0.58 4.11
C GLU A 52 14.18 -1.45 3.81
N VAL A 53 14.53 -2.36 4.74
CA VAL A 53 15.64 -3.32 4.56
C VAL A 53 15.27 -4.45 3.59
N SER A 54 14.00 -4.88 3.56
CA SER A 54 13.51 -6.02 2.74
C SER A 54 12.95 -5.62 1.38
N ALA A 55 13.06 -4.36 0.96
CA ALA A 55 12.80 -3.96 -0.42
C ALA A 55 13.81 -4.55 -1.44
N GLN A 56 14.63 -5.52 -1.00
CA GLN A 56 15.43 -6.37 -1.86
C GLN A 56 14.52 -6.98 -2.93
N PRO A 57 14.94 -6.99 -4.21
CA PRO A 57 14.13 -7.54 -5.28
C PRO A 57 13.82 -9.00 -4.92
N VAL A 58 12.54 -9.32 -4.78
CA VAL A 58 12.10 -10.72 -4.71
C VAL A 58 12.46 -11.32 -6.07
N SER A 59 13.65 -11.91 -6.17
CA SER A 59 14.08 -12.68 -7.33
C SER A 59 13.21 -13.92 -7.37
N GLY A 60 12.06 -13.80 -8.03
CA GLY A 60 11.09 -14.87 -8.21
C GLY A 60 11.72 -16.02 -9.00
N ARG A 61 11.71 -17.20 -8.39
CA ARG A 61 11.93 -18.48 -9.07
C ARG A 61 10.62 -19.23 -9.13
#